data_AF-A0A7J4TLJ4-F1
#
_entry.id   AF-A0A7J4TLJ4-F1
#
_cell.length_a   1.000
_cell.length_b   1.000
_cell.length_c   1.000
_cell.angle_alpha   90.00
_cell.angle_beta   90.00
_cell.angle_gamma   90.00
#
_symmetry.space_group_name_H-M   'P 1'
#
loop_
_entity.id
_entity.type
_entity.pdbx_description
1 polymer ?
#
loop_
_entity_poly.entity_id
_entity_poly.type
_entity_poly.pdbx_seq_one_letter_code
_entity_poly.pdbx_strand_id
1 'polypeptide(L)' 'MKREVPGNCPICKGETKITEIYCKTCETTIRGEFELCKFCRLNEQQKYFVE' A
#
# COMPACT_ATOMS: atom_id res chain seq x y z
N MET A 1 8.72 5.19 12.63
CA MET A 1 7.66 4.18 12.41
C MET A 1 7.27 4.20 10.93
N LYS A 2 7.61 3.16 10.14
CA LYS A 2 7.09 2.99 8.78
C LYS A 2 5.63 2.53 8.90
N ARG A 3 4.68 3.30 8.35
CA ARG A 3 3.27 2.87 8.26
C ARG A 3 3.11 2.10 6.96
N GLU A 4 2.80 0.81 7.04
CA GLU A 4 2.43 0.05 5.85
C GLU A 4 1.05 0.51 5.35
N VAL A 5 0.86 0.53 4.04
CA VAL A 5 -0.45 0.86 3.47
C VAL A 5 -1.38 -0.33 3.71
N PRO A 6 -2.53 -0.14 4.38
CA PRO A 6 -3.43 -1.25 4.65
C PRO A 6 -3.99 -1.77 3.34
N GLY A 7 -3.82 -3.06 3.04
CA GLY A 7 -4.31 -3.68 1.81
C GLY A 7 -5.83 -3.83 1.71
N ASN A 8 -6.54 -3.64 2.83
CA ASN A 8 -7.99 -3.66 2.89
C ASN A 8 -8.50 -2.52 3.78
N CYS A 9 -9.72 -2.05 3.50
CA CYS A 9 -10.41 -1.04 4.28
C CYS A 9 -10.73 -1.59 5.67
N PRO A 10 -10.26 -0.95 6.77
CA PRO A 10 -10.50 -1.45 8.12
C PRO A 10 -11.98 -1.41 8.54
N ILE A 11 -12.83 -0.71 7.79
CA ILE A 11 -14.27 -0.59 8.07
C ILE A 11 -15.09 -1.65 7.33
N CYS A 12 -14.91 -1.78 6.02
CA CYS A 12 -15.74 -2.67 5.18
C CYS A 12 -15.00 -3.91 4.66
N LYS A 13 -13.69 -4.03 4.92
CA LYS A 13 -12.81 -5.10 4.42
C LYS A 13 -12.66 -5.16 2.88
N GLY A 14 -13.14 -4.16 2.15
CA GLY A 14 -12.92 -4.05 0.71
C GLY A 14 -11.46 -3.71 0.36
N GLU A 15 -11.07 -3.94 -0.89
CA GLU A 15 -9.72 -3.65 -1.37
C GLU A 15 -9.42 -2.14 -1.35
N THR A 16 -8.19 -1.77 -0.99
CA THR A 16 -7.71 -0.39 -1.03
C THR A 16 -6.76 -0.17 -2.21
N LYS A 17 -6.71 1.07 -2.70
CA LYS A 17 -5.73 1.52 -3.70
C LYS A 17 -4.98 2.74 -3.18
N ILE A 18 -3.75 2.94 -3.66
CA ILE A 18 -3.02 4.18 -3.42
C ILE A 18 -3.53 5.20 -4.43
N THR A 19 -3.92 6.39 -3.98
CA THR A 19 -4.45 7.46 -4.85
C THR A 19 -3.51 8.65 -5.01
N GLU A 20 -2.53 8.78 -4.10
CA GLU A 20 -1.61 9.91 -4.05
C GLU A 20 -0.23 9.46 -3.56
N ILE A 21 0.82 9.89 -4.26
CA ILE A 21 2.22 9.67 -3.91
C ILE A 21 2.90 11.04 -3.84
N TYR A 22 3.53 11.30 -2.70
CA TYR A 22 4.27 12.55 -2.48
C TYR A 22 5.77 12.31 -2.49
N CYS A 23 6.49 13.02 -3.37
CA CYS A 23 7.95 13.05 -3.39
C CYS A 23 8.45 14.20 -2.52
N LYS A 24 9.13 13.88 -1.42
CA LYS A 24 9.72 14.89 -0.52
C LYS A 24 10.88 15.67 -1.13
N THR A 25 11.53 15.15 -2.16
CA THR A 25 12.75 15.75 -2.74
C THR A 25 12.43 16.84 -3.76
N CYS A 26 11.46 16.62 -4.63
CA CYS A 26 11.05 17.57 -5.68
C CYS A 26 9.65 18.15 -5.45
N GLU A 27 9.07 17.92 -4.27
CA GLU A 27 7.74 18.40 -3.83
C GLU A 27 6.58 18.05 -4.77
N THR A 28 6.79 17.06 -5.65
CA THR A 28 5.78 16.66 -6.63
C THR A 28 4.76 15.72 -5.97
N THR A 29 3.49 16.00 -6.24
CA THR A 29 2.37 15.13 -5.87
C THR A 29 1.85 14.45 -7.13
N ILE A 30 1.92 13.12 -7.14
CA ILE A 30 1.43 12.29 -8.25
C ILE A 30 0.09 11.70 -7.82
N ARG A 31 -0.97 11.94 -8.61
CA ARG A 31 -2.32 11.42 -8.37
C ARG A 31 -2.70 10.44 -9.47
N GLY A 32 -3.39 9.37 -9.08
CA GLY A 32 -3.81 8.30 -9.98
C GLY A 32 -4.21 7.07 -9.19
N GLU A 33 -4.74 6.05 -9.86
CA GLU A 33 -4.99 4.77 -9.21
C GLU A 33 -3.77 3.88 -9.32
N PHE A 34 -3.10 3.63 -8.19
CA PHE A 34 -1.95 2.74 -8.12
C PHE A 34 -2.33 1.47 -7.37
N GLU A 35 -1.99 0.32 -7.95
CA GLU A 35 -2.12 -0.95 -7.25
C GLU A 35 -1.06 -1.07 -6.15
N LEU A 36 -1.46 -1.66 -5.03
CA LEU A 36 -0.52 -2.08 -4.00
C LEU A 36 0.41 -3.16 -4.56
N CYS A 37 1.67 -3.17 -4.11
CA CYS A 37 2.63 -4.15 -4.59
C CYS A 37 2.06 -5.57 -4.43
N LYS A 38 2.38 -6.50 -5.36
CA LYS A 38 1.85 -7.88 -5.33
C LYS A 38 2.02 -8.57 -3.96
N PHE A 39 3.08 -8.21 -3.23
CA PHE A 39 3.41 -8.75 -1.90
C PHE A 39 2.80 -7.96 -0.74
N CYS A 40 2.30 -6.76 -0.97
CA CYS A 40 1.69 -5.88 0.02
C CYS A 40 0.29 -6.36 0.44
N ARG A 41 -0.32 -7.23 -0.38
CA ARG A 41 -1.58 -7.94 -0.08
C ARG A 41 -1.36 -9.19 0.79
N LEU A 42 -0.11 -9.63 0.97
CA LEU A 42 0.21 -10.82 1.75
C LEU A 42 0.09 -10.52 3.24
N ASN A 43 -0.60 -11.42 3.95
CA ASN A 43 -0.62 -11.39 5.41
C ASN A 43 0.75 -11.81 5.98
N GLU A 44 0.96 -11.64 7.29
CA GLU A 44 2.26 -11.95 7.92
C GLU A 44 2.71 -13.40 7.70
N GLN A 45 1.79 -14.36 7.72
CA GLN A 45 2.09 -15.76 7.44
C GLN A 45 2.56 -15.98 6.00
N GLN A 46 1.99 -15.27 5.03
CA GLN A 46 2.37 -15.37 3.62
C GLN A 46 3.70 -14.67 3.32
N LYS A 47 4.02 -13.57 4.02
CA LYS A 47 5.34 -12.91 3.92
C LYS A 47 6.48 -13.83 4.36
N TYR A 48 6.25 -14.68 5.38
CA TYR A 48 7.24 -15.66 5.89
C TYR A 48 7.70 -16.69 4.84
N PHE A 49 6.88 -17.00 3.83
CA PHE A 49 7.24 -17.97 2.79
C PHE A 49 7.99 -17.36 1.60
N VAL A 50 8.17 -16.04 1.55
CA VAL A 50 8.81 -15.32 0.43
C VAL A 50 10.25 -14.88 0.76
N GLU A 51 10.70 -15.13 2.00
CA GLU A 51 12.10 -14.94 2.45
C GLU A 51 12.91 -16.24 2.30
#